data_AF-A0A916YF39-F1
#
_entry.id   AF-A0A916YF39-F1
#
_cell.length_a   1.000
_cell.length_b   1.000
_cell.length_c   1.000
_cell.angle_alpha   90.00
_cell.angle_beta   90.00
_cell.angle_gamma   90.00
#
_symmetry.space_group_name_H-M   'P 1'
#
loop_
_entity.id
_entity.type
_entity.pdbx_description
1 polymer ?
#
loop_
_entity_poly.entity_id
_entity_poly.type
_entity_poly.pdbx_seq_one_letter_code
_entity_poly.pdbx_strand_id
1 'polypeptide(L)'
;MLLEKIRTPGLSHLSYILGAGGKAAVIDPRRDCAIYVEKARAEGLEVTHIFETHRNEDLVSGAPILAAMTGAKVLHGPNAAGKVAYAEIAGEGDCFDIGQLRIEVLETPGHTLDHLAYVLHDTAYPEGPVAVFTGDALFIGDVGRTDFFPDRAREVSGMLYDSLQKLLALGDQTLLYPAHGAGSVCGSGMAEREFSTIGHERANNPRLQLNREAFVEAKVAENHYQPPYFRLMERLNLEGGDPAPPVIAPPVLSLDRFKALDVDHVIDVREPLAWASAHFPGALCLPVGMISAFAGWFVGEGESIALVGSDHSQIATAMEHLVRIALDNVVGGYVGIVPAAAQGRDMARVPTVVTEEVEARLNEGETGWKLLDVRDADEREQAAIEGSEHIYVGELGEKWRDLDKDTHYTVMCASGMRASVAAGLLASKGFEKLDIYLGSMGAWKAAHG
;
A
#
# COMPACT_ATOMS: atom_id res chain seq x y z
N MET A 1 -22.85 -17.89 -12.48
CA MET A 1 -21.94 -16.76 -12.60
C MET A 1 -20.91 -16.89 -11.49
N LEU A 2 -19.63 -16.93 -11.82
CA LEU A 2 -18.55 -16.73 -10.87
C LEU A 2 -18.32 -15.21 -10.74
N LEU A 3 -18.24 -14.72 -9.52
CA LEU A 3 -17.70 -13.39 -9.21
C LEU A 3 -17.04 -13.50 -7.84
N GLU A 4 -15.71 -13.44 -7.83
CA GLU A 4 -14.92 -13.57 -6.61
C GLU A 4 -13.91 -12.44 -6.50
N LYS A 5 -13.88 -11.83 -5.32
CA LYS A 5 -12.88 -10.85 -4.93
C LYS A 5 -11.66 -11.55 -4.37
N ILE A 6 -10.49 -11.16 -4.85
CA ILE A 6 -9.20 -11.66 -4.42
C ILE A 6 -8.44 -10.51 -3.77
N ARG A 7 -8.34 -10.61 -2.45
CA ARG A 7 -7.56 -9.66 -1.64
C ARG A 7 -6.07 -9.92 -1.80
N THR A 8 -5.31 -8.85 -1.76
CA THR A 8 -3.85 -8.87 -1.71
C THR A 8 -3.41 -8.38 -0.33
N PRO A 9 -3.14 -9.30 0.63
CA PRO A 9 -2.69 -8.92 1.96
C PRO A 9 -1.47 -7.99 1.91
N GLY A 10 -1.43 -7.05 2.85
CA GLY A 10 -0.39 -6.02 2.95
C GLY A 10 -0.68 -4.74 2.18
N LEU A 11 -1.19 -4.85 0.95
CA LEU A 11 -1.44 -3.69 0.07
C LEU A 11 -2.87 -3.14 0.16
N SER A 12 -3.78 -3.90 0.78
CA SER A 12 -5.22 -3.61 0.74
C SER A 12 -5.80 -3.50 -0.68
N HIS A 13 -5.09 -4.06 -1.66
CA HIS A 13 -5.51 -4.17 -3.05
C HIS A 13 -6.52 -5.30 -3.25
N LEU A 14 -7.51 -5.05 -4.10
CA LEU A 14 -8.64 -5.89 -4.43
C LEU A 14 -8.68 -6.11 -5.93
N SER A 15 -8.48 -7.36 -6.31
CA SER A 15 -8.64 -7.81 -7.69
C SER A 15 -9.87 -8.70 -7.80
N TYR A 16 -10.37 -8.91 -9.02
CA TYR A 16 -11.62 -9.64 -9.21
C TYR A 16 -11.48 -10.67 -10.32
N ILE A 17 -12.03 -11.86 -10.12
CA ILE A 17 -12.27 -12.83 -11.19
C ILE A 17 -13.78 -12.98 -11.36
N LEU A 18 -14.24 -12.86 -12.60
CA LEU A 18 -15.62 -13.10 -12.97
C LEU A 18 -15.70 -14.07 -14.14
N GLY A 19 -16.78 -14.84 -14.21
CA GLY A 19 -16.86 -15.92 -15.17
C GLY A 19 -18.26 -16.40 -15.48
N ALA A 20 -18.50 -16.66 -16.76
CA ALA A 20 -19.75 -17.20 -17.27
C ALA A 20 -19.55 -17.81 -18.67
N GLY A 21 -20.42 -18.77 -19.03
CA GLY A 21 -20.42 -19.38 -20.37
C GLY A 21 -19.08 -19.99 -20.81
N GLY A 22 -18.31 -20.57 -19.88
CA GLY A 22 -16.99 -21.15 -20.17
C GLY A 22 -15.84 -20.14 -20.26
N LYS A 23 -16.11 -18.84 -20.12
CA LYS A 23 -15.11 -17.77 -20.15
C LYS A 23 -14.98 -17.11 -18.78
N ALA A 24 -13.80 -16.56 -18.52
CA ALA A 24 -13.50 -15.72 -17.37
C ALA A 24 -12.78 -14.43 -17.81
N ALA A 25 -12.91 -13.43 -16.95
CA ALA A 25 -12.14 -12.20 -16.98
C ALA A 25 -11.53 -11.93 -15.60
N VAL A 26 -10.40 -11.23 -15.58
CA VAL A 26 -9.76 -10.75 -14.35
C VAL A 26 -9.63 -9.24 -14.41
N ILE A 27 -9.92 -8.57 -13.31
CA ILE A 27 -9.80 -7.11 -13.16
C ILE A 27 -8.72 -6.83 -12.12
N ASP A 28 -7.77 -5.97 -12.49
CA ASP A 28 -6.60 -5.54 -11.71
C ASP A 28 -5.81 -6.72 -11.11
N PRO A 29 -5.28 -7.66 -11.91
CA PRO A 29 -4.57 -8.81 -11.37
C PRO A 29 -3.30 -8.40 -10.59
N ARG A 30 -3.06 -9.06 -9.44
CA ARG A 30 -1.79 -8.97 -8.71
C ARG A 30 -0.69 -9.82 -9.36
N ARG A 31 0.58 -9.46 -9.15
CA ARG A 31 1.78 -10.11 -9.71
C ARG A 31 1.84 -11.63 -9.53
N ASP A 32 1.42 -12.17 -8.37
CA ASP A 32 1.37 -13.61 -8.11
C ASP A 32 0.11 -14.25 -8.71
N CYS A 33 0.11 -14.41 -10.04
CA CYS A 33 -1.09 -14.71 -10.84
C CYS A 33 -1.63 -16.16 -10.77
N ALA A 34 -0.93 -17.08 -10.10
CA ALA A 34 -1.33 -18.50 -10.05
C ALA A 34 -2.78 -18.66 -9.53
N ILE A 35 -3.17 -17.84 -8.56
CA ILE A 35 -4.51 -17.87 -7.95
C ILE A 35 -5.65 -17.68 -8.97
N TYR A 36 -5.46 -16.85 -10.00
CA TYR A 36 -6.50 -16.60 -11.00
C TYR A 36 -6.68 -17.81 -11.92
N VAL A 37 -5.56 -18.40 -12.36
CA VAL A 37 -5.56 -19.58 -13.25
C VAL A 37 -6.13 -20.80 -12.52
N GLU A 38 -5.79 -20.99 -11.25
CA GLU A 38 -6.30 -22.07 -10.42
C GLU A 38 -7.81 -21.95 -10.21
N LYS A 39 -8.32 -20.75 -9.91
CA LYS A 39 -9.76 -20.49 -9.75
C LYS A 39 -10.53 -20.69 -11.04
N ALA A 40 -10.05 -20.13 -12.15
CA ALA A 40 -10.68 -20.33 -13.46
C ALA A 40 -10.75 -21.82 -13.83
N ARG A 41 -9.64 -22.56 -13.64
CA ARG A 41 -9.57 -24.00 -13.92
C ARG A 41 -10.52 -24.82 -13.05
N ALA A 42 -10.64 -24.50 -11.76
CA ALA A 42 -11.54 -25.19 -10.85
C ALA A 42 -13.01 -25.10 -11.29
N GLU A 43 -13.38 -24.00 -11.95
CA GLU A 43 -14.72 -23.74 -12.48
C GLU A 43 -14.88 -24.13 -13.96
N GLY A 44 -13.84 -24.71 -14.59
CA GLY A 44 -13.86 -25.08 -16.01
C GLY A 44 -13.94 -23.87 -16.96
N LEU A 45 -13.36 -22.74 -16.57
CA LEU A 45 -13.38 -21.48 -17.31
C LEU A 45 -12.02 -21.18 -17.95
N GLU A 46 -12.05 -20.56 -19.13
CA GLU A 46 -10.89 -20.00 -19.82
C GLU A 46 -10.78 -18.49 -19.52
N VAL A 47 -9.65 -18.03 -18.98
CA VAL A 47 -9.39 -16.59 -18.82
C VAL A 47 -9.11 -16.00 -20.19
N THR A 48 -9.98 -15.12 -20.67
CA THR A 48 -9.90 -14.55 -22.04
C THR A 48 -9.61 -13.06 -22.06
N HIS A 49 -9.94 -12.36 -20.97
CA HIS A 49 -9.78 -10.92 -20.85
C HIS A 49 -9.17 -10.57 -19.49
N ILE A 50 -8.30 -9.58 -19.50
CA ILE A 50 -7.70 -8.96 -18.34
C ILE A 50 -7.96 -7.46 -18.49
N PHE A 51 -8.52 -6.85 -17.47
CA PHE A 51 -8.87 -5.44 -17.45
C PHE A 51 -8.05 -4.75 -16.37
N GLU A 52 -7.37 -3.68 -16.72
CA GLU A 52 -6.73 -2.79 -15.74
C GLU A 52 -7.56 -1.50 -15.64
N THR A 53 -7.93 -1.12 -14.43
CA THR A 53 -8.66 0.14 -14.21
C THR A 53 -7.74 1.33 -14.45
N HIS A 54 -6.48 1.24 -14.06
CA HIS A 54 -5.47 2.27 -14.28
C HIS A 54 -4.06 1.68 -14.15
N ARG A 55 -3.06 2.49 -14.50
CA ARG A 55 -1.65 2.15 -14.27
C ARG A 55 -1.33 2.35 -12.78
N ASN A 56 -1.49 1.28 -12.00
CA ASN A 56 -1.25 1.28 -10.55
C ASN A 56 0.13 1.85 -10.16
N GLU A 57 0.17 2.64 -9.09
CA GLU A 57 1.40 3.24 -8.54
C GLU A 57 1.96 2.49 -7.33
N ASP A 58 1.20 1.57 -6.73
CA ASP A 58 1.51 0.95 -5.43
C ASP A 58 1.77 -0.57 -5.49
N LEU A 59 1.63 -1.18 -6.66
CA LEU A 59 1.93 -2.60 -6.89
C LEU A 59 2.34 -2.89 -8.33
N VAL A 60 3.02 -4.02 -8.54
CA VAL A 60 3.31 -4.53 -9.88
C VAL A 60 2.10 -5.25 -10.44
N SER A 61 1.62 -4.81 -11.59
CA SER A 61 0.51 -5.45 -12.28
C SER A 61 0.85 -6.88 -12.69
N GLY A 62 -0.10 -7.78 -12.42
CA GLY A 62 -0.09 -9.15 -12.91
C GLY A 62 -0.55 -9.30 -14.35
N ALA A 63 -1.02 -8.24 -15.01
CA ALA A 63 -1.64 -8.33 -16.33
C ALA A 63 -0.73 -8.93 -17.41
N PRO A 64 0.52 -8.47 -17.61
CA PRO A 64 1.41 -9.07 -18.61
C PRO A 64 1.74 -10.53 -18.30
N ILE A 65 1.86 -10.86 -17.01
CA ILE A 65 2.19 -12.21 -16.52
C ILE A 65 1.01 -13.16 -16.77
N LEU A 66 -0.19 -12.77 -16.37
CA LEU A 66 -1.40 -13.55 -16.55
C LEU A 66 -1.73 -13.71 -18.04
N ALA A 67 -1.50 -12.69 -18.86
CA ALA A 67 -1.63 -12.77 -20.31
C ALA A 67 -0.67 -13.80 -20.89
N ALA A 68 0.61 -13.81 -20.46
CA ALA A 68 1.57 -14.82 -20.89
C ALA A 68 1.18 -16.25 -20.45
N MET A 69 0.55 -16.41 -19.28
CA MET A 69 0.08 -17.71 -18.78
C MET A 69 -1.16 -18.25 -19.52
N THR A 70 -2.00 -17.38 -20.07
CA THR A 70 -3.36 -17.74 -20.52
C THR A 70 -3.65 -17.43 -21.99
N GLY A 71 -2.90 -16.52 -22.62
CA GLY A 71 -3.21 -15.95 -23.92
C GLY A 71 -4.33 -14.90 -23.90
N ALA A 72 -4.80 -14.49 -22.72
CA ALA A 72 -5.84 -13.48 -22.58
C ALA A 72 -5.40 -12.11 -23.12
N LYS A 73 -6.38 -11.33 -23.60
CA LYS A 73 -6.16 -9.93 -23.98
C LYS A 73 -6.09 -9.04 -22.75
N VAL A 74 -5.15 -8.12 -22.73
CA VAL A 74 -5.07 -7.07 -21.69
C VAL A 74 -5.66 -5.78 -22.25
N LEU A 75 -6.53 -5.16 -21.47
CA LEU A 75 -7.22 -3.91 -21.80
C LEU A 75 -6.90 -2.85 -20.76
N HIS A 76 -6.53 -1.67 -21.25
CA HIS A 76 -6.11 -0.53 -20.44
C HIS A 76 -6.59 0.78 -21.09
N GLY A 77 -6.87 1.81 -20.29
CA GLY A 77 -7.18 3.15 -20.80
C GLY A 77 -5.99 3.83 -21.48
N PRO A 78 -6.22 4.95 -22.21
CA PRO A 78 -5.15 5.69 -22.86
C PRO A 78 -4.23 6.41 -21.83
N ASN A 79 -3.06 5.85 -21.56
CA ASN A 79 -2.09 6.40 -20.60
C ASN A 79 -1.35 7.65 -21.13
N ALA A 80 -1.37 8.72 -20.35
CA ALA A 80 -0.78 10.01 -20.71
C ALA A 80 0.76 10.04 -20.64
N ALA A 81 1.38 9.17 -19.83
CA ALA A 81 2.82 9.08 -19.65
C ALA A 81 3.51 8.20 -20.72
N GLY A 82 2.75 7.32 -21.39
CA GLY A 82 3.27 6.47 -22.46
C GLY A 82 2.32 5.33 -22.78
N LYS A 83 2.59 4.59 -23.87
CA LYS A 83 1.82 3.39 -24.18
C LYS A 83 2.14 2.28 -23.17
N VAL A 84 1.11 1.70 -22.55
CA VAL A 84 1.22 0.43 -21.80
C VAL A 84 1.56 -0.68 -22.80
N ALA A 85 2.79 -1.19 -22.74
CA ALA A 85 3.40 -1.97 -23.82
C ALA A 85 2.69 -3.30 -24.08
N TYR A 86 2.08 -3.87 -23.04
CA TYR A 86 1.44 -5.19 -23.04
C TYR A 86 -0.09 -5.15 -23.20
N ALA A 87 -0.71 -3.96 -23.34
CA ALA A 87 -2.15 -3.80 -23.39
C ALA A 87 -2.66 -3.19 -24.70
N GLU A 88 -3.89 -3.55 -25.06
CA GLU A 88 -4.71 -2.86 -26.06
C GLU A 88 -5.47 -1.69 -25.39
N ILE A 89 -5.70 -0.61 -26.14
CA ILE A 89 -6.43 0.55 -25.62
C ILE A 89 -7.93 0.23 -25.62
N ALA A 90 -8.57 0.41 -24.48
CA ALA A 90 -10.03 0.45 -24.34
C ALA A 90 -10.50 1.88 -24.08
N GLY A 91 -11.66 2.25 -24.60
CA GLY A 91 -12.26 3.57 -24.45
C GLY A 91 -13.73 3.52 -24.02
N GLU A 92 -14.26 4.69 -23.66
CA GLU A 92 -15.67 4.86 -23.26
C GLU A 92 -16.64 4.18 -24.25
N GLY A 93 -17.52 3.33 -23.72
CA GLY A 93 -18.57 2.63 -24.48
C GLY A 93 -18.13 1.31 -25.14
N ASP A 94 -16.84 0.97 -25.12
CA ASP A 94 -16.38 -0.36 -25.55
C ASP A 94 -17.04 -1.45 -24.70
N CYS A 95 -17.35 -2.58 -25.32
CA CYS A 95 -18.08 -3.67 -24.67
C CYS A 95 -17.47 -5.04 -24.96
N PHE A 96 -17.37 -5.86 -23.92
CA PHE A 96 -16.73 -7.18 -23.96
C PHE A 96 -17.63 -8.24 -23.34
N ASP A 97 -17.90 -9.32 -24.08
CA ASP A 97 -18.78 -10.39 -23.63
C ASP A 97 -17.99 -11.54 -22.98
N ILE A 98 -18.32 -11.84 -21.73
CA ILE A 98 -17.83 -12.99 -20.94
C ILE A 98 -18.99 -13.94 -20.72
N GLY A 99 -19.23 -14.82 -21.71
CA GLY A 99 -20.42 -15.67 -21.72
C GLY A 99 -21.69 -14.81 -21.84
N GLN A 100 -22.58 -14.89 -20.86
CA GLN A 100 -23.79 -14.06 -20.79
C GLN A 100 -23.60 -12.71 -20.06
N LEU A 101 -22.39 -12.44 -19.55
CA LEU A 101 -22.05 -11.17 -18.93
C LEU A 101 -21.50 -10.23 -19.98
N ARG A 102 -21.82 -8.94 -19.87
CA ARG A 102 -21.24 -7.88 -20.70
C ARG A 102 -20.56 -6.86 -19.81
N ILE A 103 -19.29 -6.59 -20.10
CA ILE A 103 -18.51 -5.55 -19.44
C ILE A 103 -18.46 -4.35 -20.38
N GLU A 104 -18.96 -3.21 -19.91
CA GLU A 104 -18.92 -1.92 -20.60
C GLU A 104 -17.85 -1.02 -19.96
N VAL A 105 -17.08 -0.32 -20.79
CA VAL A 105 -16.01 0.58 -20.35
C VAL A 105 -16.57 1.98 -20.12
N LEU A 106 -16.23 2.56 -18.97
CA LEU A 106 -16.58 3.91 -18.56
C LEU A 106 -15.31 4.69 -18.23
N GLU A 107 -15.00 5.76 -18.96
CA GLU A 107 -13.83 6.60 -18.63
C GLU A 107 -14.13 7.42 -17.39
N THR A 108 -13.28 7.25 -16.38
CA THR A 108 -13.43 7.85 -15.05
C THR A 108 -12.13 8.54 -14.60
N PRO A 109 -11.56 9.46 -15.42
CA PRO A 109 -10.32 10.14 -15.08
C PRO A 109 -10.45 10.94 -13.78
N GLY A 110 -9.36 11.03 -13.04
CA GLY A 110 -9.32 11.74 -11.77
C GLY A 110 -8.20 11.23 -10.89
N HIS A 111 -8.28 9.96 -10.50
CA HIS A 111 -7.15 9.32 -9.80
C HIS A 111 -5.90 9.32 -10.69
N THR A 112 -6.05 8.75 -11.87
CA THR A 112 -5.13 8.91 -13.00
C THR A 112 -5.89 9.43 -14.22
N LEU A 113 -5.18 9.89 -15.24
CA LEU A 113 -5.81 10.41 -16.47
C LEU A 113 -6.36 9.31 -17.39
N ASP A 114 -5.88 8.09 -17.21
CA ASP A 114 -6.21 6.90 -17.99
C ASP A 114 -7.16 5.95 -17.27
N HIS A 115 -7.74 6.42 -16.16
CA HIS A 115 -8.58 5.61 -15.30
C HIS A 115 -9.89 5.22 -16.01
N LEU A 116 -10.18 3.92 -15.99
CA LEU A 116 -11.40 3.28 -16.47
C LEU A 116 -12.13 2.63 -15.30
N ALA A 117 -13.45 2.67 -15.36
CA ALA A 117 -14.33 1.82 -14.58
C ALA A 117 -14.99 0.80 -15.51
N TYR A 118 -15.27 -0.38 -14.98
CA TYR A 118 -15.86 -1.48 -15.75
C TYR A 118 -17.26 -1.78 -15.23
N VAL A 119 -18.27 -1.50 -16.04
CA VAL A 119 -19.68 -1.68 -15.70
C VAL A 119 -20.11 -3.08 -16.12
N LEU A 120 -20.63 -3.86 -15.17
CA LEU A 120 -21.05 -5.24 -15.39
C LEU A 120 -22.57 -5.31 -15.60
N HIS A 121 -22.96 -5.80 -16.77
CA HIS A 121 -24.34 -6.16 -17.09
C HIS A 121 -24.48 -7.69 -17.16
N ASP A 122 -25.63 -8.19 -16.72
CA ASP A 122 -26.00 -9.60 -16.88
C ASP A 122 -27.31 -9.66 -17.66
N THR A 123 -27.31 -10.39 -18.78
CA THR A 123 -28.49 -10.56 -19.65
C THR A 123 -29.72 -11.10 -18.94
N ALA A 124 -29.58 -11.72 -17.76
CA ALA A 124 -30.70 -12.12 -16.92
C ALA A 124 -31.48 -10.94 -16.31
N TYR A 125 -30.87 -9.75 -16.23
CA TYR A 125 -31.42 -8.56 -15.58
C TYR A 125 -31.43 -7.36 -16.55
N PRO A 126 -32.56 -7.08 -17.23
CA PRO A 126 -32.62 -6.02 -18.23
C PRO A 126 -32.72 -4.59 -17.65
N GLU A 127 -32.84 -4.45 -16.33
CA GLU A 127 -33.16 -3.18 -15.66
C GLU A 127 -31.95 -2.26 -15.42
N GLY A 128 -30.75 -2.68 -15.84
CA GLY A 128 -29.53 -1.89 -15.75
C GLY A 128 -28.32 -2.69 -15.29
N PRO A 129 -27.22 -2.02 -14.94
CA PRO A 129 -26.01 -2.69 -14.50
C PRO A 129 -26.22 -3.39 -13.16
N VAL A 130 -25.55 -4.54 -13.00
CA VAL A 130 -25.53 -5.32 -11.75
C VAL A 130 -24.45 -4.78 -10.81
N ALA A 131 -23.29 -4.44 -11.37
CA ALA A 131 -22.14 -4.00 -10.61
C ALA A 131 -21.26 -3.03 -11.41
N VAL A 132 -20.36 -2.33 -10.72
CA VAL A 132 -19.29 -1.56 -11.32
C VAL A 132 -18.00 -1.79 -10.56
N PHE A 133 -16.92 -2.05 -11.32
CA PHE A 133 -15.57 -2.09 -10.81
C PHE A 133 -14.98 -0.69 -10.95
N THR A 134 -14.84 0.01 -9.83
CA THR A 134 -14.59 1.46 -9.78
C THR A 134 -13.12 1.84 -9.74
N GLY A 135 -12.22 0.86 -9.75
CA GLY A 135 -10.79 1.08 -9.56
C GLY A 135 -10.55 1.94 -8.33
N ASP A 136 -9.74 2.97 -8.52
CA ASP A 136 -9.39 3.95 -7.50
C ASP A 136 -10.12 5.29 -7.66
N ALA A 137 -11.13 5.37 -8.53
CA ALA A 137 -11.97 6.57 -8.64
C ALA A 137 -12.93 6.72 -7.44
N LEU A 138 -13.64 5.64 -7.07
CA LEU A 138 -14.60 5.63 -5.97
C LEU A 138 -14.35 4.42 -5.06
N PHE A 139 -14.14 4.69 -3.78
CA PHE A 139 -13.97 3.68 -2.74
C PHE A 139 -15.22 3.53 -1.89
N ILE A 140 -15.19 2.57 -0.97
CA ILE A 140 -16.19 2.45 0.08
C ILE A 140 -15.88 3.48 1.17
N GLY A 141 -16.66 4.56 1.21
CA GLY A 141 -16.53 5.65 2.19
C GLY A 141 -15.57 6.78 1.80
N ASP A 142 -14.86 6.69 0.67
CA ASP A 142 -13.92 7.72 0.19
C ASP A 142 -13.82 7.74 -1.34
N VAL A 143 -12.93 8.57 -1.90
CA VAL A 143 -12.64 8.67 -3.34
C VAL A 143 -11.13 8.73 -3.57
N GLY A 144 -10.69 8.47 -4.80
CA GLY A 144 -9.28 8.52 -5.18
C GLY A 144 -8.57 9.83 -4.83
N ARG A 145 -7.28 9.76 -4.53
CA ARG A 145 -6.35 10.90 -4.52
C ARG A 145 -6.10 11.42 -5.94
N THR A 146 -5.76 12.70 -6.06
CA THR A 146 -5.66 13.43 -7.36
C THR A 146 -4.35 14.22 -7.51
N ASP A 147 -3.36 13.93 -6.67
CA ASP A 147 -2.14 14.73 -6.49
C ASP A 147 -0.97 14.32 -7.39
N PHE A 148 -1.11 13.28 -8.22
CA PHE A 148 -0.07 12.86 -9.18
C PHE A 148 0.23 13.92 -10.25
N PHE A 149 -0.64 14.92 -10.41
CA PHE A 149 -0.47 16.03 -11.33
C PHE A 149 -0.52 17.38 -10.58
N PRO A 150 0.50 17.71 -9.78
CA PRO A 150 0.45 18.86 -8.86
C PRO A 150 0.18 20.19 -9.58
N ASP A 151 0.76 20.40 -10.76
CA ASP A 151 0.54 21.60 -11.58
C ASP A 151 -0.88 21.72 -12.15
N ARG A 152 -1.66 20.63 -12.10
CA ARG A 152 -3.04 20.52 -12.60
C ARG A 152 -4.01 20.03 -11.52
N ALA A 153 -3.65 20.14 -10.24
CA ALA A 153 -4.39 19.53 -9.13
C ALA A 153 -5.88 19.91 -9.12
N ARG A 154 -6.21 21.19 -9.35
CA ARG A 154 -7.61 21.65 -9.46
C ARG A 154 -8.36 21.06 -10.66
N GLU A 155 -7.69 20.97 -11.81
CA GLU A 155 -8.27 20.41 -13.03
C GLU A 155 -8.57 18.92 -12.86
N VAL A 156 -7.59 18.14 -12.39
CA VAL A 156 -7.70 16.69 -12.18
C VAL A 156 -8.71 16.36 -11.08
N SER A 157 -8.78 17.17 -10.01
CA SER A 157 -9.84 17.03 -9.00
C SER A 157 -11.23 17.32 -9.58
N GLY A 158 -11.33 18.27 -10.52
CA GLY A 158 -12.56 18.51 -11.28
C GLY A 158 -12.94 17.33 -12.15
N MET A 159 -11.98 16.69 -12.83
CA MET A 159 -12.20 15.47 -13.61
C MET A 159 -12.73 14.35 -12.72
N LEU A 160 -12.14 14.13 -11.54
CA LEU A 160 -12.63 13.12 -10.60
C LEU A 160 -14.09 13.41 -10.19
N TYR A 161 -14.43 14.66 -9.88
CA TYR A 161 -15.82 15.03 -9.57
C TYR A 161 -16.79 14.65 -10.70
N ASP A 162 -16.43 14.98 -11.94
CA ASP A 162 -17.25 14.72 -13.11
C ASP A 162 -17.38 13.19 -13.36
N SER A 163 -16.30 12.42 -13.15
CA SER A 163 -16.28 10.96 -13.18
C SER A 163 -17.17 10.31 -12.11
N LEU A 164 -17.18 10.87 -10.90
CA LEU A 164 -18.06 10.41 -9.83
C LEU A 164 -19.54 10.63 -10.20
N GLN A 165 -19.89 11.72 -10.90
CA GLN A 165 -21.26 11.91 -11.38
C GLN A 165 -21.67 10.84 -12.40
N LYS A 166 -20.76 10.40 -13.28
CA LYS A 166 -21.02 9.27 -14.20
C LYS A 166 -21.31 7.99 -13.41
N LEU A 167 -20.48 7.66 -12.42
CA LEU A 167 -20.67 6.47 -11.58
C LEU A 167 -22.00 6.51 -10.82
N LEU A 168 -22.38 7.68 -10.29
CA LEU A 168 -23.64 7.87 -9.58
C LEU A 168 -24.88 7.69 -10.48
N ALA A 169 -24.75 7.90 -11.78
CA ALA A 169 -25.82 7.73 -12.76
C ALA A 169 -26.12 6.25 -13.09
N LEU A 170 -25.29 5.30 -12.65
CA LEU A 170 -25.48 3.86 -12.88
C LEU A 170 -26.68 3.27 -12.11
N GLY A 171 -27.17 3.98 -11.09
CA GLY A 171 -28.35 3.59 -10.31
C GLY A 171 -28.01 2.93 -8.98
N ASP A 172 -28.90 3.13 -8.01
CA ASP A 172 -28.68 2.87 -6.58
C ASP A 172 -28.33 1.42 -6.24
N GLN A 173 -28.91 0.49 -6.99
CA GLN A 173 -28.78 -0.95 -6.81
C GLN A 173 -27.44 -1.50 -7.27
N THR A 174 -26.68 -0.72 -8.05
CA THR A 174 -25.41 -1.15 -8.62
C THR A 174 -24.40 -1.46 -7.51
N LEU A 175 -23.92 -2.71 -7.47
CA LEU A 175 -22.88 -3.12 -6.54
C LEU A 175 -21.56 -2.42 -6.85
N LEU A 176 -20.82 -2.03 -5.82
CA LEU A 176 -19.57 -1.30 -5.95
C LEU A 176 -18.36 -2.19 -5.60
N TYR A 177 -17.37 -2.24 -6.50
CA TYR A 177 -16.14 -3.02 -6.37
C TYR A 177 -14.89 -2.15 -6.66
N PRO A 178 -14.26 -1.55 -5.63
CA PRO A 178 -13.06 -0.74 -5.81
C PRO A 178 -11.81 -1.60 -6.00
N ALA A 179 -10.70 -1.02 -6.46
CA ALA A 179 -9.40 -1.69 -6.49
C ALA A 179 -8.67 -1.64 -5.12
N HIS A 180 -9.12 -0.80 -4.18
CA HIS A 180 -8.57 -0.75 -2.83
C HIS A 180 -9.62 -0.70 -1.71
N GLY A 181 -9.22 -1.17 -0.52
CA GLY A 181 -9.97 -1.08 0.73
C GLY A 181 -9.13 -0.50 1.88
N ALA A 182 -9.70 -0.44 3.09
CA ALA A 182 -9.07 0.16 4.27
C ALA A 182 -7.59 -0.21 4.45
N GLY A 183 -6.75 0.81 4.68
CA GLY A 183 -5.30 0.67 4.87
C GLY A 183 -4.44 0.81 3.61
N SER A 184 -5.02 0.97 2.42
CA SER A 184 -4.25 1.32 1.21
C SER A 184 -3.71 2.76 1.28
N VAL A 185 -2.60 3.00 0.57
CA VAL A 185 -1.96 4.32 0.43
C VAL A 185 -2.63 5.20 -0.64
N CYS A 186 -3.57 4.65 -1.41
CA CYS A 186 -4.32 5.37 -2.45
C CYS A 186 -5.50 6.21 -1.90
N GLY A 187 -5.87 6.02 -0.62
CA GLY A 187 -6.90 6.80 0.07
C GLY A 187 -6.83 6.63 1.60
N SER A 188 -7.20 7.65 2.37
CA SER A 188 -7.02 7.66 3.83
C SER A 188 -8.32 7.44 4.62
N GLY A 189 -9.49 7.60 4.01
CA GLY A 189 -10.81 7.53 4.67
C GLY A 189 -11.63 6.27 4.40
N MET A 190 -11.05 5.24 3.77
CA MET A 190 -11.79 4.04 3.38
C MET A 190 -12.31 3.26 4.59
N ALA A 191 -13.56 2.78 4.48
CA ALA A 191 -14.16 1.97 5.51
C ALA A 191 -13.63 0.53 5.51
N GLU A 192 -13.61 -0.11 6.69
CA GLU A 192 -13.26 -1.54 6.83
C GLU A 192 -14.29 -2.47 6.18
N ARG A 193 -15.52 -2.01 5.96
CA ARG A 193 -16.57 -2.79 5.30
C ARG A 193 -16.22 -2.99 3.83
N GLU A 194 -16.54 -4.18 3.33
CA GLU A 194 -16.09 -4.67 2.03
C GLU A 194 -17.20 -4.86 1.00
N PHE A 195 -18.36 -4.30 1.28
CA PHE A 195 -19.52 -4.30 0.42
C PHE A 195 -20.13 -2.91 0.45
N SER A 196 -20.59 -2.44 -0.71
CA SER A 196 -21.36 -1.22 -0.83
C SER A 196 -22.15 -1.21 -2.14
N THR A 197 -22.94 -0.16 -2.33
CA THR A 197 -23.68 0.13 -3.56
C THR A 197 -23.52 1.60 -3.91
N ILE A 198 -23.77 1.95 -5.17
CA ILE A 198 -23.82 3.35 -5.62
C ILE A 198 -24.82 4.17 -4.78
N GLY A 199 -25.98 3.61 -4.45
CA GLY A 199 -26.98 4.29 -3.62
C GLY A 199 -26.50 4.56 -2.20
N HIS A 200 -25.80 3.59 -1.60
CA HIS A 200 -25.24 3.75 -0.25
C HIS A 200 -24.13 4.81 -0.22
N GLU A 201 -23.19 4.76 -1.18
CA GLU A 201 -22.11 5.75 -1.24
C GLU A 201 -22.68 7.14 -1.53
N ARG A 202 -23.65 7.29 -2.45
CA ARG A 202 -24.28 8.60 -2.69
C ARG A 202 -24.90 9.23 -1.44
N ALA A 203 -25.47 8.42 -0.56
CA ALA A 203 -26.12 8.90 0.65
C ALA A 203 -25.16 9.16 1.83
N ASN A 204 -24.01 8.48 1.87
CA ASN A 204 -23.18 8.44 3.08
C ASN A 204 -21.71 8.81 2.86
N ASN A 205 -21.21 8.76 1.64
CA ASN A 205 -19.82 9.11 1.34
C ASN A 205 -19.67 10.64 1.49
N PRO A 206 -18.81 11.13 2.42
CA PRO A 206 -18.71 12.54 2.73
C PRO A 206 -18.23 13.37 1.53
N ARG A 207 -17.38 12.78 0.67
CA ARG A 207 -16.86 13.46 -0.54
C ARG A 207 -17.95 13.65 -1.59
N LEU A 208 -18.93 12.75 -1.66
CA LEU A 208 -20.07 12.86 -2.57
C LEU A 208 -21.15 13.85 -2.11
N GLN A 209 -21.07 14.36 -0.87
CA GLN A 209 -21.98 15.41 -0.38
C GLN A 209 -21.55 16.83 -0.78
N LEU A 210 -20.32 16.96 -1.29
CA LEU A 210 -19.75 18.25 -1.66
C LEU A 210 -20.25 18.67 -3.05
N ASN A 211 -20.48 19.97 -3.23
CA ASN A 211 -20.59 20.52 -4.58
C ASN A 211 -19.20 20.54 -5.26
N ARG A 212 -19.15 20.76 -6.57
CA ARG A 212 -17.91 20.71 -7.36
C ARG A 212 -16.78 21.57 -6.80
N GLU A 213 -17.06 22.82 -6.45
CA GLU A 213 -16.02 23.73 -5.94
C GLU A 213 -15.50 23.27 -4.57
N ALA A 214 -16.41 22.94 -3.65
CA ALA A 214 -16.04 22.44 -2.33
C ALA A 214 -15.27 21.10 -2.41
N PHE A 215 -15.63 20.22 -3.35
CA PHE A 215 -14.91 18.99 -3.62
C PHE A 215 -13.47 19.28 -4.07
N VAL A 216 -13.30 20.14 -5.08
CA VAL A 216 -11.99 20.49 -5.62
C VAL A 216 -11.10 21.09 -4.53
N GLU A 217 -11.60 22.04 -3.74
CA GLU A 217 -10.84 22.62 -2.64
C GLU A 217 -10.47 21.58 -1.58
N ALA A 218 -11.40 20.68 -1.25
CA ALA A 218 -11.15 19.64 -0.28
C ALA A 218 -10.18 18.56 -0.77
N LYS A 219 -10.01 18.37 -2.10
CA LYS A 219 -8.98 17.49 -2.69
C LYS A 219 -7.62 18.17 -2.75
N VAL A 220 -7.58 19.45 -3.15
CA VAL A 220 -6.35 20.24 -3.26
C VAL A 220 -5.70 20.49 -1.91
N ALA A 221 -6.49 20.53 -0.83
CA ALA A 221 -6.01 20.68 0.53
C ALA A 221 -5.50 19.37 1.17
N GLU A 222 -5.63 18.21 0.50
CA GLU A 222 -5.12 16.95 1.05
C GLU A 222 -3.59 16.90 1.01
N ASN A 223 -3.00 16.42 2.11
CA ASN A 223 -1.57 16.16 2.18
C ASN A 223 -1.30 14.70 1.86
N HIS A 224 -0.71 14.46 0.69
CA HIS A 224 -0.31 13.12 0.31
C HIS A 224 1.21 12.98 0.26
N TYR A 225 1.70 11.91 0.86
CA TYR A 225 3.08 11.47 0.68
C TYR A 225 3.14 10.51 -0.53
N GLN A 226 4.20 10.66 -1.33
CA GLN A 226 4.49 9.76 -2.45
C GLN A 226 5.77 8.98 -2.15
N PRO A 227 5.65 7.67 -1.89
CA PRO A 227 6.81 6.82 -1.70
C PRO A 227 7.72 6.81 -2.94
N PRO A 228 9.06 6.83 -2.79
CA PRO A 228 10.00 6.76 -3.90
C PRO A 228 9.76 5.59 -4.87
N TYR A 229 9.33 4.43 -4.35
CA TYR A 229 9.06 3.24 -5.18
C TYR A 229 7.87 3.40 -6.15
N PHE A 230 7.02 4.42 -6.00
CA PHE A 230 5.95 4.67 -6.98
C PHE A 230 6.54 4.81 -8.39
N ARG A 231 7.69 5.49 -8.53
CA ARG A 231 8.40 5.61 -9.82
C ARG A 231 8.83 4.27 -10.41
N LEU A 232 9.11 3.28 -9.57
CA LEU A 232 9.37 1.91 -10.01
C LEU A 232 8.09 1.28 -10.56
N MET A 233 6.97 1.39 -9.85
CA MET A 233 5.67 0.85 -10.29
C MET A 233 5.20 1.52 -11.58
N GLU A 234 5.32 2.85 -11.68
CA GLU A 234 5.00 3.62 -12.88
C GLU A 234 5.73 3.11 -14.13
N ARG A 235 7.02 2.75 -13.98
CA ARG A 235 7.81 2.19 -15.07
C ARG A 235 7.41 0.74 -15.37
N LEU A 236 7.35 -0.12 -14.36
CA LEU A 236 7.05 -1.54 -14.53
C LEU A 236 5.63 -1.78 -15.07
N ASN A 237 4.67 -0.93 -14.72
CA ASN A 237 3.29 -1.01 -15.21
C ASN A 237 3.09 -0.29 -16.56
N LEU A 238 4.13 0.33 -17.12
CA LEU A 238 4.16 0.75 -18.53
C LEU A 238 4.88 -0.30 -19.41
N GLU A 239 6.02 -0.81 -18.95
CA GLU A 239 6.89 -1.71 -19.71
C GLU A 239 6.42 -3.17 -19.64
N GLY A 240 5.84 -3.56 -18.51
CA GLY A 240 5.53 -4.93 -18.12
C GLY A 240 6.55 -5.47 -17.13
N GLY A 241 6.10 -5.81 -15.92
CA GLY A 241 6.95 -6.38 -14.88
C GLY A 241 7.24 -7.88 -15.07
N ASP A 242 8.36 -8.34 -14.49
CA ASP A 242 8.72 -9.76 -14.49
C ASP A 242 7.78 -10.59 -13.61
N PRO A 243 7.58 -11.88 -13.91
CA PRO A 243 6.83 -12.79 -13.04
C PRO A 243 7.39 -12.83 -11.60
N ALA A 244 6.49 -13.00 -10.62
CA ALA A 244 6.91 -13.30 -9.26
C ALA A 244 7.75 -14.61 -9.21
N PRO A 245 8.69 -14.74 -8.26
CA PRO A 245 9.42 -15.99 -8.06
C PRO A 245 8.46 -17.18 -7.87
N PRO A 246 8.76 -18.37 -8.44
CA PRO A 246 7.90 -19.55 -8.28
C PRO A 246 7.69 -19.96 -6.82
N VAL A 247 8.65 -19.64 -5.94
CA VAL A 247 8.59 -19.85 -4.50
C VAL A 247 8.74 -18.51 -3.82
N ILE A 248 7.66 -18.01 -3.22
CA ILE A 248 7.62 -16.75 -2.48
C ILE A 248 7.92 -17.05 -1.00
N ALA A 249 9.13 -17.53 -0.74
CA ALA A 249 9.64 -17.76 0.60
C ALA A 249 11.17 -17.68 0.58
N PRO A 250 11.80 -16.96 1.53
CA PRO A 250 13.25 -16.81 1.54
C PRO A 250 13.92 -18.14 1.96
N PRO A 251 15.10 -18.48 1.41
CA PRO A 251 15.90 -19.57 1.94
C PRO A 251 16.23 -19.32 3.41
N VAL A 252 15.93 -20.29 4.28
CA VAL A 252 16.30 -20.22 5.70
C VAL A 252 17.79 -20.49 5.85
N LEU A 253 18.51 -19.55 6.44
CA LEU A 253 19.95 -19.59 6.63
C LEU A 253 20.32 -20.02 8.05
N SER A 254 21.41 -20.78 8.16
CA SER A 254 22.12 -20.92 9.44
C SER A 254 22.70 -19.57 9.87
N LEU A 255 22.92 -19.38 11.17
CA LEU A 255 23.52 -18.15 11.70
C LEU A 255 24.85 -17.76 11.03
N ASP A 256 25.73 -18.71 10.76
CA ASP A 256 27.04 -18.43 10.14
C ASP A 256 26.88 -17.96 8.69
N ARG A 257 25.98 -18.58 7.92
CA ARG A 257 25.65 -18.13 6.56
C ARG A 257 24.98 -16.74 6.56
N PHE A 258 24.07 -16.50 7.49
CA PHE A 258 23.38 -15.20 7.60
C PHE A 258 24.38 -14.07 7.89
N LYS A 259 25.35 -14.31 8.78
CA LYS A 259 26.41 -13.34 9.11
C LYS A 259 27.41 -13.07 8.00
N ALA A 260 27.62 -14.07 7.14
CA ALA A 260 28.51 -13.94 6.01
C ALA A 260 27.86 -13.23 4.82
N LEU A 261 26.58 -12.88 4.92
CA LEU A 261 25.91 -12.07 3.91
C LEU A 261 26.47 -10.65 3.92
N ASP A 262 26.79 -10.16 2.73
CA ASP A 262 27.01 -8.75 2.44
C ASP A 262 25.76 -8.30 1.68
N VAL A 263 24.87 -7.58 2.37
CA VAL A 263 23.59 -7.13 1.84
C VAL A 263 23.37 -5.66 2.14
N ASP A 264 22.58 -5.02 1.30
CA ASP A 264 22.24 -3.60 1.46
C ASP A 264 21.35 -3.39 2.69
N HIS A 265 20.42 -4.32 2.95
CA HIS A 265 19.46 -4.23 4.05
C HIS A 265 19.32 -5.53 4.83
N VAL A 266 19.45 -5.43 6.15
CA VAL A 266 18.92 -6.43 7.08
C VAL A 266 17.61 -5.89 7.64
N ILE A 267 16.50 -6.57 7.36
CA ILE A 267 15.16 -6.16 7.79
C ILE A 267 14.65 -7.16 8.82
N ASP A 268 14.44 -6.67 10.04
CA ASP A 268 13.81 -7.42 11.11
C ASP A 268 12.30 -7.18 11.11
N VAL A 269 11.56 -8.25 10.84
CA VAL A 269 10.11 -8.22 10.64
C VAL A 269 9.34 -8.64 11.88
N ARG A 270 10.04 -8.82 13.01
CA ARG A 270 9.44 -9.16 14.30
C ARG A 270 8.62 -7.99 14.85
N GLU A 271 7.83 -8.29 15.88
CA GLU A 271 7.08 -7.27 16.62
C GLU A 271 8.02 -6.19 17.19
N PRO A 272 7.61 -4.90 17.19
CA PRO A 272 8.47 -3.80 17.59
C PRO A 272 9.17 -3.97 18.94
N LEU A 273 8.46 -4.46 19.96
CA LEU A 273 9.06 -4.67 21.28
C LEU A 273 10.09 -5.81 21.29
N ALA A 274 9.91 -6.82 20.43
CA ALA A 274 10.87 -7.91 20.29
C ALA A 274 12.16 -7.44 19.59
N TRP A 275 12.05 -6.53 18.61
CA TRP A 275 13.18 -5.85 17.99
C TRP A 275 13.85 -4.89 18.98
N ALA A 276 13.09 -4.01 19.62
CA ALA A 276 13.59 -2.99 20.54
C ALA A 276 14.38 -3.61 21.71
N SER A 277 13.91 -4.75 22.22
CA SER A 277 14.57 -5.47 23.33
C SER A 277 15.94 -6.05 22.94
N ALA A 278 16.05 -6.59 21.72
CA ALA A 278 17.28 -7.11 21.15
C ALA A 278 17.13 -7.32 19.64
N HIS A 279 18.13 -6.91 18.86
CA HIS A 279 18.21 -7.14 17.42
C HIS A 279 19.67 -7.18 16.95
N PHE A 280 19.91 -7.64 15.72
CA PHE A 280 21.25 -7.52 15.14
C PHE A 280 21.59 -6.04 14.88
N PRO A 281 22.79 -5.56 15.25
CA PRO A 281 23.20 -4.19 14.96
C PRO A 281 23.02 -3.85 13.47
N GLY A 282 22.44 -2.69 13.18
CA GLY A 282 22.17 -2.23 11.81
C GLY A 282 20.87 -2.75 11.20
N ALA A 283 20.18 -3.71 11.82
CA ALA A 283 18.91 -4.23 11.30
C ALA A 283 17.77 -3.21 11.43
N LEU A 284 17.09 -2.94 10.32
CA LEU A 284 15.88 -2.11 10.27
C LEU A 284 14.72 -2.79 11.00
N CYS A 285 13.93 -2.03 11.74
CA CYS A 285 12.66 -2.50 12.28
C CYS A 285 11.56 -2.28 11.25
N LEU A 286 11.07 -3.34 10.62
CA LEU A 286 9.96 -3.25 9.67
C LEU A 286 9.01 -4.45 9.86
N PRO A 287 8.11 -4.39 10.86
CA PRO A 287 7.16 -5.46 11.11
C PRO A 287 6.38 -5.84 9.86
N VAL A 288 6.01 -7.11 9.71
CA VAL A 288 5.37 -7.63 8.48
C VAL A 288 4.20 -6.77 7.98
N GLY A 289 3.32 -6.34 8.89
CA GLY A 289 2.16 -5.51 8.57
C GLY A 289 2.48 -4.09 8.13
N MET A 290 3.74 -3.67 8.18
CA MET A 290 4.21 -2.33 7.83
C MET A 290 5.10 -2.33 6.58
N ILE A 291 5.44 -3.51 6.04
CA ILE A 291 6.31 -3.64 4.85
C ILE A 291 5.69 -2.93 3.64
N SER A 292 4.44 -3.21 3.31
CA SER A 292 3.78 -2.61 2.15
C SER A 292 3.69 -1.08 2.22
N ALA A 293 3.61 -0.52 3.43
CA ALA A 293 3.55 0.93 3.63
C ALA A 293 4.93 1.61 3.60
N PHE A 294 5.99 0.94 4.09
CA PHE A 294 7.27 1.58 4.40
C PHE A 294 8.50 1.00 3.70
N ALA A 295 8.47 -0.23 3.18
CA ALA A 295 9.65 -0.83 2.53
C ALA A 295 10.11 0.02 1.33
N GLY A 296 9.18 0.42 0.47
CA GLY A 296 9.49 1.26 -0.70
C GLY A 296 9.87 2.72 -0.39
N TRP A 297 9.93 3.11 0.88
CA TRP A 297 10.57 4.35 1.31
C TRP A 297 12.06 4.20 1.59
N PHE A 298 12.49 3.00 1.99
CA PHE A 298 13.84 2.77 2.52
C PHE A 298 14.68 1.84 1.65
N VAL A 299 14.04 1.06 0.78
CA VAL A 299 14.68 0.07 -0.09
C VAL A 299 14.41 0.44 -1.55
N GLY A 300 15.48 0.55 -2.32
CA GLY A 300 15.48 0.81 -3.76
C GLY A 300 15.43 -0.44 -4.62
N GLU A 301 15.20 -0.23 -5.91
CA GLU A 301 15.19 -1.32 -6.90
C GLU A 301 16.54 -2.05 -6.93
N GLY A 302 16.50 -3.39 -6.85
CA GLY A 302 17.67 -4.25 -6.95
C GLY A 302 18.53 -4.34 -5.68
N GLU A 303 18.28 -3.52 -4.65
CA GLU A 303 18.97 -3.63 -3.37
C GLU A 303 18.67 -4.98 -2.70
N SER A 304 19.72 -5.59 -2.16
CA SER A 304 19.67 -6.93 -1.56
C SER A 304 19.15 -6.90 -0.12
N ILE A 305 18.27 -7.85 0.18
CA ILE A 305 17.52 -7.89 1.45
C ILE A 305 17.77 -9.23 2.15
N ALA A 306 18.14 -9.18 3.44
CA ALA A 306 18.10 -10.32 4.35
C ALA A 306 17.02 -10.11 5.42
N LEU A 307 16.20 -11.13 5.67
CA LEU A 307 15.08 -11.04 6.61
C LEU A 307 15.39 -11.68 7.96
N VAL A 308 14.92 -11.07 9.05
CA VAL A 308 14.97 -11.66 10.40
C VAL A 308 13.55 -11.76 10.95
N GLY A 309 13.14 -12.96 11.36
CA GLY A 309 11.80 -13.17 11.91
C GLY A 309 11.78 -14.03 13.17
N SER A 310 10.60 -14.15 13.77
CA SER A 310 10.32 -15.07 14.88
C SER A 310 10.18 -16.50 14.39
N ASP A 311 9.65 -16.69 13.18
CA ASP A 311 9.42 -18.00 12.56
C ASP A 311 9.43 -17.91 11.02
N HIS A 312 9.38 -19.08 10.37
CA HIS A 312 9.48 -19.19 8.91
C HIS A 312 8.30 -18.55 8.18
N SER A 313 7.10 -18.61 8.77
CA SER A 313 5.90 -18.04 8.15
C SER A 313 5.99 -16.52 8.10
N GLN A 314 6.51 -15.91 9.17
CA GLN A 314 6.67 -14.46 9.25
C GLN A 314 7.59 -13.91 8.16
N ILE A 315 8.75 -14.55 7.92
CA ILE A 315 9.67 -14.12 6.85
C ILE A 315 9.16 -14.46 5.44
N ALA A 316 8.31 -15.48 5.28
CA ALA A 316 7.66 -15.79 4.01
C ALA A 316 6.61 -14.73 3.65
N THR A 317 5.73 -14.36 4.58
CA THR A 317 4.76 -13.27 4.39
C THR A 317 5.45 -11.93 4.12
N ALA A 318 6.58 -11.67 4.78
CA ALA A 318 7.39 -10.48 4.50
C ALA A 318 7.90 -10.44 3.06
N MET A 319 8.48 -11.56 2.57
CA MET A 319 8.91 -11.67 1.18
C MET A 319 7.72 -11.53 0.21
N GLU A 320 6.55 -12.06 0.54
CA GLU A 320 5.34 -11.91 -0.27
C GLU A 320 4.95 -10.43 -0.45
N HIS A 321 4.98 -9.64 0.63
CA HIS A 321 4.70 -8.22 0.55
C HIS A 321 5.75 -7.46 -0.29
N LEU A 322 7.04 -7.79 -0.13
CA LEU A 322 8.14 -7.18 -0.89
C LEU A 322 8.07 -7.51 -2.39
N VAL A 323 7.80 -8.77 -2.74
CA VAL A 323 7.70 -9.24 -4.14
C VAL A 323 6.61 -8.51 -4.92
N ARG A 324 5.49 -8.18 -4.26
CA ARG A 324 4.35 -7.49 -4.89
C ARG A 324 4.65 -6.04 -5.28
N ILE A 325 5.67 -5.44 -4.68
CA ILE A 325 6.15 -4.09 -4.99
C ILE A 325 7.54 -4.08 -5.65
N ALA A 326 7.92 -5.19 -6.29
CA ALA A 326 9.20 -5.39 -6.99
C ALA A 326 10.49 -5.27 -6.14
N LEU A 327 10.39 -5.42 -4.82
CA LEU A 327 11.55 -5.47 -3.94
C LEU A 327 11.96 -6.92 -3.68
N ASP A 328 12.19 -7.68 -4.74
CA ASP A 328 12.26 -9.15 -4.72
C ASP A 328 13.67 -9.74 -4.58
N ASN A 329 14.73 -8.92 -4.45
CA ASN A 329 16.10 -9.37 -4.20
C ASN A 329 16.32 -9.82 -2.74
N VAL A 330 15.52 -10.77 -2.27
CA VAL A 330 15.60 -11.36 -0.93
C VAL A 330 16.55 -12.55 -0.95
N VAL A 331 17.75 -12.38 -0.39
CA VAL A 331 18.84 -13.37 -0.46
C VAL A 331 18.72 -14.50 0.56
N GLY A 332 17.92 -14.31 1.61
CA GLY A 332 17.67 -15.31 2.64
C GLY A 332 17.06 -14.74 3.91
N GLY A 333 16.74 -15.62 4.86
CA GLY A 333 16.19 -15.24 6.14
C GLY A 333 16.74 -16.06 7.31
N TYR A 334 16.73 -15.46 8.50
CA TYR A 334 17.13 -16.10 9.75
C TYR A 334 16.01 -15.97 10.78
N VAL A 335 15.78 -17.03 11.56
CA VAL A 335 14.68 -17.06 12.53
C VAL A 335 15.15 -17.26 13.95
N GLY A 336 14.56 -16.48 14.86
CA GLY A 336 14.86 -16.51 16.27
C GLY A 336 16.21 -15.88 16.62
N ILE A 337 16.20 -14.78 17.37
CA ILE A 337 17.43 -14.10 17.78
C ILE A 337 18.07 -14.71 19.03
N VAL A 338 17.30 -15.42 19.86
CA VAL A 338 17.79 -15.99 21.13
C VAL A 338 18.92 -16.99 20.89
N PRO A 339 18.83 -17.93 19.92
CA PRO A 339 19.96 -18.80 19.59
C PRO A 339 21.21 -18.04 19.15
N ALA A 340 21.06 -16.89 18.48
CA ALA A 340 22.20 -16.06 18.12
C ALA A 340 22.80 -15.39 19.36
N ALA A 341 21.99 -14.80 20.23
CA ALA A 341 22.46 -14.21 21.49
C ALA A 341 23.16 -15.26 22.40
N ALA A 342 22.62 -16.48 22.48
CA ALA A 342 23.21 -17.58 23.26
C ALA A 342 24.59 -18.01 22.74
N GLN A 343 24.91 -17.74 21.47
CA GLN A 343 26.24 -17.96 20.88
C GLN A 343 27.17 -16.76 21.04
N GLY A 344 26.84 -15.81 21.93
CA GLY A 344 27.66 -14.64 22.24
C GLY A 344 27.73 -13.63 21.10
N ARG A 345 26.68 -13.54 20.27
CA ARG A 345 26.62 -12.55 19.19
C ARG A 345 26.18 -11.20 19.72
N ASP A 346 26.74 -10.14 19.13
CA ASP A 346 26.39 -8.77 19.47
C ASP A 346 24.91 -8.50 19.19
N MET A 347 24.27 -7.83 20.14
CA MET A 347 22.87 -7.43 20.06
C MET A 347 22.79 -5.93 20.37
N ALA A 348 22.08 -5.21 19.52
CA ALA A 348 21.67 -3.84 19.79
C ALA A 348 20.29 -3.84 20.47
N ARG A 349 19.96 -2.74 21.13
CA ARG A 349 18.66 -2.50 21.76
C ARG A 349 18.29 -1.03 21.65
N VAL A 350 17.00 -0.74 21.56
CA VAL A 350 16.45 0.62 21.66
C VAL A 350 15.46 0.61 22.83
N PRO A 351 15.73 1.34 23.92
CA PRO A 351 14.82 1.40 25.06
C PRO A 351 13.47 2.01 24.70
N THR A 352 12.46 1.70 25.50
CA THR A 352 11.14 2.31 25.43
C THR A 352 10.91 3.16 26.67
N VAL A 353 10.25 4.30 26.50
CA VAL A 353 9.83 5.20 27.57
C VAL A 353 8.32 5.36 27.61
N VAL A 354 7.80 5.79 28.76
CA VAL A 354 6.38 6.02 29.03
C VAL A 354 6.08 7.52 29.15
N THR A 355 4.80 7.87 29.26
CA THR A 355 4.33 9.26 29.26
C THR A 355 5.01 10.12 30.32
N GLU A 356 5.18 9.59 31.53
CA GLU A 356 5.75 10.30 32.66
C GLU A 356 7.20 10.75 32.40
N GLU A 357 7.98 9.91 31.71
CA GLU A 357 9.36 10.22 31.33
C GLU A 357 9.39 11.33 30.27
N VAL A 358 8.53 11.25 29.24
CA VAL A 358 8.46 12.27 28.20
C VAL A 358 8.02 13.62 28.78
N GLU A 359 7.04 13.61 29.68
CA GLU A 359 6.56 14.80 30.38
C GLU A 359 7.68 15.43 31.25
N ALA A 360 8.45 14.61 31.98
CA ALA A 360 9.59 15.08 32.76
C ALA A 360 10.63 15.79 31.88
N ARG A 361 11.03 15.19 30.75
CA ARG A 361 12.01 15.78 29.83
C ARG A 361 11.54 17.09 29.20
N LEU A 362 10.25 17.20 28.88
CA LEU A 362 9.63 18.44 28.40
C LEU A 362 9.65 19.54 29.47
N ASN A 363 9.27 19.20 30.70
CA ASN A 363 9.20 20.16 31.82
C ASN A 363 10.57 20.65 32.28
N GLU A 364 11.58 19.77 32.27
CA GLU A 364 12.94 20.08 32.68
C GLU A 364 13.73 20.84 31.60
N GLY A 365 13.23 20.86 30.36
CA GLY A 365 13.91 21.50 29.23
C GLY A 365 15.27 20.84 28.95
N GLU A 366 15.30 19.51 28.95
CA GLU A 366 16.55 18.73 28.87
C GLU A 366 17.40 19.14 27.65
N THR A 367 18.60 19.64 27.90
CA THR A 367 19.51 20.08 26.84
C THR A 367 20.10 18.88 26.09
N GLY A 368 20.04 18.91 24.76
CA GLY A 368 20.56 17.80 23.94
C GLY A 368 19.57 16.63 23.80
N TRP A 369 18.30 16.85 24.13
CA TRP A 369 17.20 15.92 23.90
C TRP A 369 16.13 16.54 22.99
N LYS A 370 15.45 15.72 22.19
CA LYS A 370 14.35 16.10 21.32
C LYS A 370 13.27 15.02 21.27
N LEU A 371 12.01 15.46 21.29
CA LEU A 371 10.85 14.61 20.97
C LEU A 371 10.56 14.69 19.47
N LEU A 372 10.71 13.58 18.76
CA LEU A 372 10.52 13.49 17.30
C LEU A 372 9.19 12.81 16.96
N ASP A 373 8.25 13.59 16.45
CA ASP A 373 6.96 13.16 15.93
C ASP A 373 7.10 12.70 14.48
N VAL A 374 6.81 11.42 14.24
CA VAL A 374 6.93 10.79 12.92
C VAL A 374 5.58 10.46 12.26
N ARG A 375 4.49 11.07 12.74
CA ARG A 375 3.16 10.98 12.13
C ARG A 375 3.09 11.73 10.80
N ASP A 376 2.01 11.51 10.06
CA ASP A 376 1.75 12.33 8.87
C ASP A 376 1.40 13.78 9.25
N ALA A 377 1.25 14.65 8.24
CA ALA A 377 1.00 16.07 8.45
C ALA A 377 -0.41 16.33 9.00
N ASP A 378 -1.40 15.56 8.57
CA ASP A 378 -2.81 15.75 8.96
C ASP A 378 -3.00 15.38 10.45
N GLU A 379 -2.42 14.27 10.89
CA GLU A 379 -2.39 13.86 12.29
C GLU A 379 -1.67 14.90 13.17
N ARG A 380 -0.60 15.51 12.64
CA ARG A 380 0.17 16.54 13.32
C ARG A 380 -0.63 17.82 13.48
N GLU A 381 -1.34 18.25 12.44
CA GLU A 381 -2.17 19.45 12.44
C GLU A 381 -3.37 19.31 13.40
N GLN A 382 -3.97 18.11 13.48
CA GLN A 382 -5.08 17.85 14.40
C GLN A 382 -4.68 17.94 15.87
N ALA A 383 -3.49 17.48 16.24
CA ALA A 383 -2.97 17.57 17.60
C ALA A 383 -1.46 17.33 17.62
N ALA A 384 -0.73 18.12 18.41
CA ALA A 384 0.71 18.02 18.59
C ALA A 384 1.10 18.14 20.07
N ILE A 385 2.22 17.54 20.46
CA ILE A 385 2.86 17.80 21.76
C ILE A 385 3.73 19.04 21.60
N GLU A 386 3.52 20.06 22.42
CA GLU A 386 4.33 21.28 22.38
C GLU A 386 5.82 20.95 22.60
N GLY A 387 6.71 21.60 21.84
CA GLY A 387 8.16 21.34 21.89
C GLY A 387 8.65 20.14 21.08
N SER A 388 7.77 19.32 20.49
CA SER A 388 8.19 18.24 19.58
C SER A 388 8.53 18.74 18.17
N GLU A 389 9.54 18.13 17.56
CA GLU A 389 9.90 18.29 16.15
C GLU A 389 9.12 17.29 15.29
N HIS A 390 8.92 17.59 14.00
CA HIS A 390 8.13 16.75 13.11
C HIS A 390 8.89 16.41 11.83
N ILE A 391 8.99 15.11 11.56
CA ILE A 391 9.46 14.56 10.28
C ILE A 391 8.66 13.28 10.03
N TYR A 392 7.84 13.25 8.97
CA TYR A 392 7.11 12.04 8.60
C TYR A 392 8.06 10.85 8.40
N VAL A 393 7.71 9.69 8.95
CA VAL A 393 8.56 8.48 8.94
C VAL A 393 9.05 8.09 7.55
N GLY A 394 8.24 8.28 6.50
CA GLY A 394 8.66 7.98 5.12
C GLY A 394 9.81 8.86 4.63
N GLU A 395 9.79 10.16 4.98
CA GLU A 395 10.82 11.10 4.55
C GLU A 395 12.14 10.97 5.33
N LEU A 396 12.15 10.25 6.46
CA LEU A 396 13.35 10.02 7.24
C LEU A 396 14.44 9.29 6.46
N GLY A 397 14.10 8.55 5.39
CA GLY A 397 15.08 7.90 4.51
C GLY A 397 16.14 8.87 3.96
N GLU A 398 15.75 10.13 3.74
CA GLU A 398 16.64 11.21 3.31
C GLU A 398 16.95 12.22 4.42
N LYS A 399 15.92 12.64 5.16
CA LYS A 399 15.99 13.71 6.17
C LYS A 399 16.74 13.34 7.45
N TRP A 400 17.10 12.07 7.65
CA TRP A 400 17.97 11.70 8.79
C TRP A 400 19.31 12.45 8.79
N ARG A 401 19.77 12.92 7.62
CA ARG A 401 21.03 13.68 7.48
C ARG A 401 20.96 15.07 8.10
N ASP A 402 19.74 15.59 8.28
CA ASP A 402 19.50 16.90 8.91
C ASP A 402 19.45 16.78 10.45
N LEU A 403 19.45 15.56 10.98
CA LEU A 403 19.42 15.26 12.40
C LEU A 403 20.84 15.14 12.97
N ASP A 404 21.01 15.62 14.20
CA ASP A 404 22.28 15.58 14.92
C ASP A 404 22.43 14.26 15.69
N LYS A 405 23.42 13.45 15.32
CA LYS A 405 23.67 12.14 15.96
C LYS A 405 24.03 12.22 17.44
N ASP A 406 24.51 13.37 17.91
CA ASP A 406 24.84 13.57 19.33
C ASP A 406 23.61 13.93 20.18
N THR A 407 22.49 14.28 19.55
CA THR A 407 21.21 14.55 20.21
C THR A 407 20.48 13.25 20.58
N HIS A 408 19.88 13.21 21.78
CA HIS A 408 19.01 12.12 22.19
C HIS A 408 17.61 12.33 21.61
N TYR A 409 17.14 11.40 20.79
CA TYR A 409 15.78 11.45 20.25
C TYR A 409 14.86 10.45 20.94
N THR A 410 13.76 10.96 21.50
CA THR A 410 12.58 10.14 21.80
C THR A 410 11.66 10.17 20.60
N VAL A 411 11.41 9.02 19.99
CA VAL A 411 10.59 8.93 18.77
C VAL A 411 9.15 8.57 19.13
N MET A 412 8.18 9.27 18.55
CA MET A 412 6.75 9.09 18.84
C MET A 412 5.90 9.10 17.57
N CYS A 413 4.76 8.40 17.61
CA CYS A 413 3.75 8.50 16.56
C CYS A 413 2.31 8.48 17.11
N ALA A 414 1.35 7.84 16.45
CA ALA A 414 0.01 7.68 17.03
C ALA A 414 0.01 6.71 18.22
N SER A 415 0.71 5.57 18.10
CA SER A 415 0.65 4.44 19.05
C SER A 415 2.00 3.82 19.42
N GLY A 416 3.09 4.21 18.74
CA GLY A 416 4.44 3.65 18.89
C GLY A 416 4.90 2.72 17.75
N MET A 417 3.99 2.26 16.88
CA MET A 417 4.34 1.36 15.77
C MET A 417 5.26 2.03 14.73
N ARG A 418 4.83 3.16 14.14
CA ARG A 418 5.65 3.96 13.21
C ARG A 418 6.92 4.53 13.85
N ALA A 419 6.84 4.87 15.15
CA ALA A 419 8.00 5.33 15.91
C ALA A 419 9.10 4.26 15.96
N SER A 420 8.72 2.99 16.05
CA SER A 420 9.68 1.88 16.04
C SER A 420 10.34 1.69 14.67
N VAL A 421 9.60 1.88 13.58
CA VAL A 421 10.16 1.88 12.21
C VAL A 421 11.17 3.02 12.04
N ALA A 422 10.80 4.24 12.46
CA ALA A 422 11.68 5.39 12.44
C ALA A 422 12.93 5.19 13.30
N ALA A 423 12.77 4.66 14.53
CA ALA A 423 13.89 4.34 15.41
C ALA A 423 14.82 3.27 14.80
N GLY A 424 14.27 2.25 14.14
CA GLY A 424 15.05 1.24 13.42
C GLY A 424 15.85 1.83 12.26
N LEU A 425 15.25 2.73 11.49
CA LEU A 425 15.96 3.47 10.45
C LEU A 425 17.09 4.32 11.04
N LEU A 426 16.82 5.16 12.05
CA LEU A 426 17.84 6.00 12.67
C LEU A 426 18.97 5.16 13.30
N ALA A 427 18.64 4.07 14.02
CA ALA A 427 19.63 3.15 14.57
C ALA A 427 20.53 2.55 13.47
N SER A 428 19.96 2.16 12.32
CA SER A 428 20.75 1.67 11.18
C SER A 428 21.69 2.72 10.59
N LYS A 429 21.41 4.02 10.79
CA LYS A 429 22.27 5.15 10.37
C LYS A 429 23.25 5.58 11.45
N GLY A 430 23.32 4.86 12.58
CA GLY A 430 24.29 5.07 13.65
C GLY A 430 23.86 6.11 14.70
N PHE A 431 22.55 6.30 14.89
CA PHE A 431 22.04 7.04 16.04
C PHE A 431 22.01 6.09 17.25
N GLU A 432 22.80 6.39 18.27
CA GLU A 432 22.93 5.54 19.47
C GLU A 432 22.07 6.02 20.65
N LYS A 433 21.69 7.29 20.65
CA LYS A 433 20.85 7.92 21.69
C LYS A 433 19.41 7.98 21.20
N LEU A 434 18.72 6.84 21.28
CA LEU A 434 17.33 6.70 20.85
C LEU A 434 16.51 6.02 21.94
N ASP A 435 15.28 6.47 22.13
CA ASP A 435 14.23 5.70 22.79
C ASP A 435 12.87 5.88 22.10
N ILE A 436 11.97 4.93 22.31
CA ILE A 436 10.64 4.92 21.68
C ILE A 436 9.58 5.25 22.73
N TYR A 437 8.76 6.26 22.47
CA TYR A 437 7.62 6.60 23.34
C TYR A 437 6.47 5.61 23.12
N LEU A 438 6.34 4.64 24.03
CA LEU A 438 5.30 3.61 23.98
C LEU A 438 3.90 4.22 24.18
N GLY A 439 2.96 3.87 23.31
CA GLY A 439 1.60 4.43 23.30
C GLY A 439 1.51 5.82 22.69
N SER A 440 2.61 6.58 22.65
CA SER A 440 2.78 7.87 21.96
C SER A 440 1.58 8.84 22.17
N MET A 441 1.06 9.47 21.10
CA MET A 441 -0.07 10.41 21.21
C MET A 441 -1.33 9.83 21.84
N GLY A 442 -1.61 8.53 21.64
CA GLY A 442 -2.74 7.88 22.29
C GLY A 442 -2.60 7.89 23.81
N ALA A 443 -1.42 7.54 24.32
CA ALA A 443 -1.11 7.60 25.75
C ALA A 443 -1.05 9.04 26.28
N TRP A 444 -0.47 9.97 25.51
CA TRP A 444 -0.40 11.38 25.88
C TRP A 444 -1.79 12.00 26.07
N LYS A 445 -2.69 11.78 25.11
CA LYS A 445 -4.08 12.26 25.17
C LYS A 445 -4.85 11.65 26.34
N ALA A 446 -4.63 10.38 26.66
CA ALA A 446 -5.28 9.74 27.80
C ALA A 446 -4.83 10.31 29.15
N ALA A 447 -3.57 10.79 29.25
CA ALA A 447 -3.03 11.38 30.47
C ALA A 447 -3.43 12.86 30.65
N HIS A 448 -3.69 13.59 29.57
CA HIS A 448 -3.91 15.05 29.57
C HIS A 448 -5.31 15.49 29.09
N GLY A 449 -6.19 14.53 28.79
CA GLY A 449 -7.50 14.74 28.16
C GLY A 449 -8.70 14.65 29.08
#